data_AF-A0A0K1QG09-F1
#
_entry.id   AF-A0A0K1QG09-F1
#
_cell.length_a   1.000
_cell.length_b   1.000
_cell.length_c   1.000
_cell.angle_alpha   90.00
_cell.angle_beta   90.00
_cell.angle_gamma   90.00
#
_symmetry.space_group_name_H-M   'P 1'
#
loop_
_entity.id
_entity.type
_entity.pdbx_description
1 polymer ?
#
loop_
_entity_poly.entity_id
_entity_poly.type
_entity_poly.pdbx_seq_one_letter_code
_entity_poly.pdbx_strand_id
1 'polypeptide(L)'
;MQGAFGAGMQQMGIAPGQGGAGRPTLRNPIMTLLLPIGLSVVGNIVGSILVSITDVGALGLVGSLISLVGSVLALMAIIKMTNELKAVTGNTSFPWWPIFIPIYGLYWAVVMVPQEMAKAKQMRGVQTPPRGLVVYLFLFLYAYAADLNDIAKAP
;
A
#
# COMPACT_ATOMS: atom_id res chain seq x y z
N MET A 1 -27.84 15.71 33.98
CA MET A 1 -27.73 14.45 33.21
C MET A 1 -27.02 14.78 31.91
N GLN A 2 -25.69 14.62 31.93
CA GLN A 2 -24.77 14.98 30.86
C GLN A 2 -23.92 13.74 30.61
N GLY A 3 -23.82 13.30 29.35
CA GLY A 3 -22.91 12.22 28.95
C GLY A 3 -23.61 10.96 28.43
N ALA A 4 -24.21 11.04 27.23
CA ALA A 4 -24.57 9.83 26.46
C ALA A 4 -24.50 10.03 24.93
N PHE A 5 -23.90 11.13 24.46
CA PHE A 5 -23.80 11.46 23.03
C PHE A 5 -22.34 11.62 22.58
N GLY A 6 -21.45 10.77 23.11
CA GLY A 6 -20.02 10.77 22.77
C GLY A 6 -19.39 9.37 22.65
N ALA A 7 -20.11 8.31 23.02
CA ALA A 7 -19.57 6.95 23.11
C ALA A 7 -19.89 6.07 21.88
N GLY A 8 -20.69 6.54 20.93
CA GLY A 8 -21.14 5.74 19.78
C GLY A 8 -20.28 5.83 18.52
N MET A 9 -19.38 6.83 18.42
CA MET A 9 -18.57 7.05 17.21
C MET A 9 -17.14 6.49 17.30
N GLN A 10 -16.85 5.69 18.33
CA GLN A 10 -15.52 5.12 18.55
C GLN A 10 -15.40 3.63 18.18
N GLN A 11 -16.47 3.06 17.60
CA GLN A 11 -16.56 1.62 17.30
C GLN A 11 -16.95 1.32 15.84
N MET A 12 -16.59 2.20 14.91
CA MET A 12 -16.41 1.83 13.49
C MET A 12 -14.92 1.63 13.18
N GLY A 13 -14.21 1.02 14.13
CA GLY A 13 -12.92 0.42 13.85
C GLY A 13 -13.15 -0.77 12.94
N ILE A 14 -12.77 -0.64 11.66
CA ILE A 14 -12.40 -1.79 10.84
C ILE A 14 -11.43 -2.60 11.69
N ALA A 15 -11.90 -3.71 12.25
CA ALA A 15 -11.07 -4.62 12.99
C ALA A 15 -9.92 -5.02 12.04
N PRO A 16 -8.67 -4.60 12.29
CA PRO A 16 -7.58 -5.07 11.48
C PRO A 16 -7.52 -6.55 11.77
N GLY A 17 -7.69 -7.39 10.74
CA GLY A 17 -7.41 -8.80 10.86
C GLY A 17 -6.07 -8.94 11.56
N GLN A 18 -6.08 -9.49 12.77
CA GLN A 18 -4.89 -9.91 13.49
C GLN A 18 -4.27 -11.02 12.65
N GLY A 19 -3.47 -10.61 11.66
CA GLY A 19 -2.54 -11.48 10.97
C GLY A 19 -1.57 -11.99 12.04
N GLY A 20 -1.59 -13.31 12.24
CA GLY A 20 -0.86 -13.98 13.32
C GLY A 20 0.57 -13.49 13.46
N ALA A 21 1.03 -13.48 14.71
CA ALA A 21 2.42 -13.25 15.05
C ALA A 21 3.33 -14.13 14.17
N GLY A 22 4.29 -13.50 13.48
CA GLY A 22 5.56 -14.17 13.22
C GLY A 22 6.25 -13.89 11.90
N ARG A 23 5.56 -13.61 10.78
CA ARG A 23 6.27 -13.50 9.48
C ARG A 23 5.45 -12.77 8.40
N PRO A 24 6.02 -11.79 7.68
CA PRO A 24 5.33 -11.16 6.54
C PRO A 24 5.02 -12.17 5.42
N THR A 25 4.05 -11.84 4.57
CA THR A 25 3.70 -12.70 3.43
C THR A 25 4.77 -12.58 2.34
N LEU A 26 5.26 -13.71 1.82
CA LEU A 26 6.10 -13.71 0.60
C LEU A 26 5.25 -13.37 -0.62
N ARG A 27 5.69 -12.39 -1.42
CA ARG A 27 4.98 -11.96 -2.63
C ARG A 27 5.94 -11.72 -3.79
N ASN A 28 5.44 -11.61 -5.02
CA ASN A 28 6.25 -11.13 -6.14
C ASN A 28 6.25 -9.59 -6.13
N PRO A 29 7.38 -8.91 -5.83
CA PRO A 29 7.42 -7.45 -5.75
C PRO A 29 7.11 -6.76 -7.06
N ILE A 30 7.51 -7.37 -8.19
CA ILE A 30 7.28 -6.84 -9.53
C ILE A 30 5.77 -6.85 -9.81
N MET A 31 5.09 -7.97 -9.57
CA MET A 31 3.63 -8.05 -9.80
C MET A 31 2.84 -7.17 -8.83
N THR A 32 3.36 -6.93 -7.62
CA THR A 32 2.74 -6.00 -6.65
C THR A 32 2.72 -4.57 -7.19
N LEU A 33 3.69 -4.19 -8.02
CA LEU A 33 3.75 -2.89 -8.71
C LEU A 33 2.99 -2.92 -10.05
N LEU A 34 3.25 -3.93 -10.88
CA LEU A 34 2.78 -3.98 -12.26
C LEU A 34 1.28 -4.23 -12.39
N LEU A 35 0.64 -4.98 -11.47
CA LEU A 35 -0.80 -5.22 -11.57
C LEU A 35 -1.61 -3.92 -11.41
N PRO A 36 -1.41 -3.12 -10.34
CA PRO A 36 -2.09 -1.82 -10.22
C PRO A 36 -1.82 -0.88 -11.38
N ILE A 37 -0.54 -0.71 -11.75
CA ILE A 37 -0.15 0.23 -12.81
C ILE A 37 -0.66 -0.25 -14.16
N GLY A 38 -0.52 -1.53 -14.47
CA GLY A 38 -0.97 -2.15 -15.71
C GLY A 38 -2.48 -2.00 -15.89
N LEU A 39 -3.28 -2.24 -14.85
CA LEU A 39 -4.73 -2.02 -14.90
C LEU A 39 -5.07 -0.55 -15.14
N SER A 40 -4.41 0.38 -14.47
CA SER A 40 -4.63 1.81 -14.70
C SER A 40 -4.26 2.25 -16.11
N VAL A 41 -3.13 1.79 -16.64
CA VAL A 41 -2.69 2.14 -18.00
C VAL A 41 -3.61 1.52 -19.04
N VAL A 42 -3.89 0.21 -18.93
CA VAL A 42 -4.77 -0.51 -19.87
C VAL A 42 -6.18 0.03 -19.81
N GLY A 43 -6.72 0.31 -18.62
CA GLY A 43 -8.04 0.90 -18.44
C GLY A 43 -8.18 2.22 -19.18
N ASN A 44 -7.23 3.14 -18.99
CA ASN A 44 -7.24 4.42 -19.69
C ASN A 44 -7.10 4.25 -21.21
N ILE A 45 -6.20 3.39 -21.69
CA ILE A 45 -6.03 3.14 -23.13
C ILE A 45 -7.31 2.60 -23.75
N VAL A 46 -7.93 1.58 -23.13
CA VAL A 46 -9.18 0.99 -23.62
C VAL A 46 -10.30 2.03 -23.63
N GLY A 47 -10.44 2.81 -22.56
CA GLY A 47 -11.43 3.89 -22.48
C GLY A 47 -11.23 4.94 -23.58
N SER A 48 -10.00 5.39 -23.81
CA SER A 48 -9.68 6.34 -24.87
C SER A 48 -9.96 5.79 -26.28
N ILE A 49 -9.62 4.52 -26.53
CA ILE A 49 -9.92 3.86 -27.82
C ILE A 49 -11.43 3.81 -28.04
N LEU A 50 -12.21 3.37 -27.04
CA LEU A 50 -13.66 3.28 -27.15
C LEU A 50 -14.30 4.64 -27.45
N VAL A 51 -13.86 5.70 -26.76
CA VAL A 51 -14.34 7.06 -27.06
C VAL A 51 -13.99 7.47 -28.49
N SER A 52 -12.77 7.18 -28.95
CA SER A 52 -12.30 7.60 -30.27
C SER A 52 -13.01 6.91 -31.46
N ILE A 53 -13.53 5.69 -31.27
CA ILE A 53 -14.17 4.93 -32.36
C ILE A 53 -15.68 5.07 -32.37
N THR A 54 -16.31 5.51 -31.27
CA THR A 54 -17.77 5.62 -31.18
C THR A 54 -18.27 7.06 -30.98
N ASP A 55 -17.38 8.02 -30.70
CA ASP A 55 -17.71 9.39 -30.27
C ASP A 55 -18.62 9.46 -29.03
N VAL A 56 -18.70 8.38 -28.25
CA VAL A 56 -19.50 8.31 -27.02
C VAL A 56 -18.58 8.56 -25.83
N GLY A 57 -18.56 9.80 -25.35
CA GLY A 57 -17.71 10.20 -24.20
C GLY A 57 -17.96 9.37 -22.93
N ALA A 58 -19.17 8.85 -22.74
CA ALA A 58 -19.50 8.00 -21.59
C ALA A 58 -18.70 6.68 -21.54
N LEU A 59 -18.21 6.17 -22.68
CA LEU A 59 -17.36 4.97 -22.68
C LEU A 59 -15.98 5.21 -22.04
N GLY A 60 -15.56 6.46 -21.90
CA GLY A 60 -14.38 6.83 -21.11
C GLY A 60 -14.51 6.42 -19.64
N LEU A 61 -15.74 6.40 -19.10
CA LEU A 61 -16.01 5.97 -17.73
C LEU A 61 -15.66 4.49 -17.51
N VAL A 62 -15.80 3.64 -18.53
CA VAL A 62 -15.39 2.23 -18.45
C VAL A 62 -13.88 2.15 -18.18
N GLY A 63 -13.09 2.96 -18.88
CA GLY A 63 -11.65 3.05 -18.65
C GLY A 63 -11.28 3.60 -17.27
N SER A 64 -12.04 4.57 -16.77
CA SER A 64 -11.89 5.10 -15.41
C SER A 64 -12.22 4.05 -14.34
N LEU A 65 -13.24 3.22 -14.54
CA LEU A 65 -13.59 2.14 -13.62
C LEU A 65 -12.49 1.07 -13.54
N ILE A 66 -11.88 0.71 -14.68
CA ILE A 66 -10.73 -0.23 -14.69
C ILE A 66 -9.54 0.40 -13.94
N SER A 67 -9.29 1.69 -14.14
CA SER A 67 -8.23 2.42 -13.42
C SER A 67 -8.49 2.52 -11.92
N LEU A 68 -9.76 2.62 -11.52
CA LEU A 68 -10.16 2.57 -10.12
C LEU A 68 -9.81 1.22 -9.50
N VAL A 69 -10.05 0.11 -10.19
CA VAL A 69 -9.64 -1.23 -9.72
C VAL A 69 -8.12 -1.29 -9.49
N GLY A 70 -7.31 -0.75 -10.41
CA GLY A 70 -5.86 -0.65 -10.23
C GLY A 70 -5.48 0.10 -8.94
N SER A 71 -6.12 1.25 -8.71
CA SER A 71 -5.90 2.08 -7.53
C SER A 71 -6.31 1.39 -6.23
N VAL A 72 -7.45 0.68 -6.23
CA VAL A 72 -7.94 -0.10 -5.09
C VAL A 72 -6.97 -1.24 -4.76
N LEU A 73 -6.45 -1.95 -5.77
CA LEU A 73 -5.46 -3.01 -5.56
C LEU A 73 -4.15 -2.47 -4.96
N ALA A 74 -3.66 -1.32 -5.44
CA ALA A 74 -2.50 -0.66 -4.83
C ALA A 74 -2.77 -0.32 -3.36
N LEU A 75 -3.93 0.27 -3.05
CA LEU A 75 -4.30 0.63 -1.69
C LEU A 75 -4.38 -0.60 -0.78
N MET A 76 -5.03 -1.68 -1.24
CA MET A 76 -5.10 -2.94 -0.50
C MET A 76 -3.72 -3.53 -0.22
N ALA A 77 -2.81 -3.49 -1.19
CA ALA A 77 -1.44 -3.93 -1.01
C ALA A 77 -0.73 -3.10 0.06
N ILE A 78 -0.87 -1.78 0.04
CA ILE A 78 -0.28 -0.87 1.05
C ILE A 78 -0.83 -1.16 2.44
N ILE A 79 -2.15 -1.29 2.60
CA ILE A 79 -2.78 -1.59 3.89
C ILE A 79 -2.24 -2.91 4.45
N LYS A 80 -2.24 -3.97 3.63
CA LYS A 80 -1.74 -5.29 4.02
C LYS A 80 -0.26 -5.23 4.43
N MET A 81 0.60 -4.66 3.58
CA MET A 81 2.03 -4.54 3.83
C MET A 81 2.34 -3.72 5.09
N THR A 82 1.57 -2.66 5.32
CA THR A 82 1.70 -1.84 6.52
C THR A 82 1.29 -2.60 7.78
N ASN A 83 0.19 -3.36 7.74
CA ASN A 83 -0.20 -4.19 8.87
C ASN A 83 0.81 -5.30 9.19
N GLU A 84 1.44 -5.89 8.17
CA GLU A 84 2.52 -6.86 8.36
C GLU A 84 3.76 -6.20 8.99
N LEU A 85 4.13 -5.01 8.54
CA LEU A 85 5.24 -4.25 9.13
C LEU A 85 4.98 -3.94 10.61
N LYS A 86 3.76 -3.49 10.94
CA LYS A 86 3.32 -3.24 12.32
C LYS A 86 3.39 -4.48 13.20
N ALA A 87 3.02 -5.64 12.64
CA ALA A 87 3.10 -6.91 13.35
C ALA A 87 4.55 -7.31 13.65
N VAL A 88 5.50 -7.01 12.75
CA VAL A 88 6.93 -7.28 12.97
C VAL A 88 7.54 -6.30 13.98
N THR A 89 7.24 -5.01 13.87
CA THR A 89 7.86 -3.98 14.74
C THR A 89 7.16 -3.80 16.07
N GLY A 90 5.95 -4.34 16.24
CA GLY A 90 5.09 -4.07 17.39
C GLY A 90 4.54 -2.64 17.42
N ASN A 91 4.75 -1.84 16.36
CA ASN A 91 4.34 -0.45 16.28
C ASN A 91 2.90 -0.31 15.78
N THR A 92 1.92 -0.53 16.66
CA THR A 92 0.49 -0.44 16.33
C THR A 92 0.05 0.95 15.87
N SER A 93 0.85 1.98 16.16
CA SER A 93 0.58 3.37 15.79
C SER A 93 1.01 3.75 14.37
N PHE A 94 1.80 2.90 13.67
CA PHE A 94 2.27 3.23 12.32
C PHE A 94 1.09 3.24 11.31
N PRO A 95 0.75 4.38 10.69
CA PRO A 95 -0.46 4.49 9.87
C PRO A 95 -0.20 4.20 8.39
N TRP A 96 -1.20 3.70 7.66
CA TRP A 96 -1.17 3.53 6.19
C TRP A 96 -1.83 4.68 5.43
N TRP A 97 -2.73 5.42 6.08
CA TRP A 97 -3.53 6.51 5.50
C TRP A 97 -2.75 7.75 5.01
N PRO A 98 -1.49 8.05 5.44
CA PRO A 98 -0.75 9.21 4.94
C PRO A 98 -0.65 9.31 3.43
N ILE A 99 -0.77 8.19 2.70
CA ILE A 99 -0.74 8.13 1.24
C ILE A 99 -1.74 9.08 0.54
N PHE A 100 -2.82 9.48 1.19
CA PHE A 100 -3.81 10.40 0.62
C PHE A 100 -3.44 11.88 0.74
N ILE A 101 -2.42 12.22 1.54
CA ILE A 101 -1.97 13.60 1.72
C ILE A 101 -0.74 13.78 0.84
N PRO A 102 -0.70 14.68 -0.15
CA PRO A 102 0.38 14.69 -1.16
C PRO A 102 1.80 14.79 -0.58
N ILE A 103 2.11 15.85 0.18
CA ILE A 103 3.45 16.08 0.72
C ILE A 103 3.76 15.12 1.86
N TYR A 104 2.78 14.91 2.75
CA TYR A 104 2.96 14.03 3.91
C TYR A 104 3.04 12.55 3.52
N GLY A 105 2.29 12.12 2.51
CA GLY A 105 2.31 10.80 1.92
C GLY A 105 3.61 10.50 1.21
N LEU A 106 4.18 11.48 0.50
CA LEU A 106 5.52 11.38 -0.06
C LEU A 106 6.57 11.18 1.05
N TYR A 107 6.56 12.03 2.07
CA TYR A 107 7.44 11.90 3.24
C TYR A 107 7.28 10.55 3.94
N TRP A 108 6.03 10.11 4.14
CA TRP A 108 5.71 8.83 4.73
C TRP A 108 6.29 7.67 3.89
N ALA A 109 6.10 7.71 2.58
CA ALA A 109 6.54 6.67 1.66
C ALA A 109 8.07 6.57 1.56
N VAL A 110 8.78 7.70 1.49
CA VAL A 110 10.23 7.73 1.22
C VAL A 110 11.11 7.87 2.45
N VAL A 111 10.53 8.26 3.60
CA VAL A 111 11.28 8.43 4.86
C VAL A 111 10.74 7.52 5.94
N MET A 112 9.45 7.62 6.29
CA MET A 112 8.90 6.88 7.44
C MET A 112 8.87 5.36 7.20
N VAL A 113 8.41 4.91 6.02
CA VAL A 113 8.35 3.48 5.69
C VAL A 113 9.75 2.84 5.68
N PRO A 114 10.78 3.40 5.00
CA PRO A 114 12.14 2.83 5.06
C PRO A 114 12.74 2.82 6.47
N GLN A 115 12.49 3.85 7.28
CA GLN A 115 12.94 3.89 8.67
C GLN A 115 12.32 2.77 9.51
N GLU A 116 11.01 2.54 9.35
CA GLU A 116 10.32 1.46 10.06
C GLU A 116 10.75 0.08 9.54
N MET A 117 11.02 -0.05 8.24
CA MET A 117 11.63 -1.25 7.66
C MET A 117 13.02 -1.53 8.21
N ALA A 118 13.85 -0.51 8.41
CA ALA A 118 15.19 -0.70 9.00
C ALA A 118 15.09 -1.34 10.37
N LYS A 119 14.15 -0.88 11.21
CA LYS A 119 13.87 -1.49 12.53
C LYS A 119 13.39 -2.93 12.37
N ALA A 120 12.41 -3.17 11.50
CA ALA A 120 11.88 -4.51 11.26
C ALA A 120 12.96 -5.51 10.82
N LYS A 121 13.86 -5.07 9.94
CA LYS A 121 15.01 -5.85 9.48
C LYS A 121 16.00 -6.13 10.61
N GLN A 122 16.33 -5.13 11.43
CA GLN A 122 17.18 -5.32 12.61
C GLN A 122 16.56 -6.33 13.60
N MET A 123 15.26 -6.22 13.88
CA MET A 123 14.54 -7.14 14.77
C MET A 123 14.52 -8.59 14.26
N ARG A 124 14.67 -8.77 12.94
CA ARG A 124 14.68 -10.07 12.27
C ARG A 124 16.08 -10.53 11.85
N GLY A 125 17.13 -9.82 12.24
CA GLY A 125 18.52 -10.18 11.91
C GLY A 125 18.86 -10.08 10.42
N VAL A 126 18.08 -9.33 9.62
CA VAL A 126 18.37 -9.09 8.21
C VAL A 126 19.47 -8.05 8.09
N GLN A 127 20.60 -8.42 7.50
CA GLN A 127 21.76 -7.54 7.34
C GLN A 127 21.65 -6.58 6.14
N THR A 128 20.71 -6.82 5.21
CA THR A 128 20.52 -5.93 4.07
C THR A 128 19.80 -4.65 4.51
N PRO A 129 20.31 -3.45 4.19
CA PRO A 129 19.56 -2.23 4.45
C PRO A 129 18.23 -2.20 3.67
N PRO A 130 17.27 -1.36 4.08
CA PRO A 130 16.10 -1.07 3.25
C PRO A 130 16.52 -0.57 1.86
N ARG A 131 15.65 -0.73 0.86
CA ARG A 131 15.93 -0.19 -0.48
C ARG A 131 16.13 1.33 -0.40
N GLY A 132 16.97 1.86 -1.29
CA GLY A 132 17.33 3.27 -1.29
C GLY A 132 16.14 4.20 -1.59
N LEU A 133 16.30 5.48 -1.23
CA LEU A 133 15.27 6.52 -1.38
C LEU A 133 14.72 6.61 -2.81
N VAL A 134 15.60 6.54 -3.83
CA VAL A 134 15.20 6.63 -5.25
C VAL A 134 14.23 5.50 -5.62
N VAL A 135 14.45 4.30 -5.09
CA VAL A 135 13.57 3.15 -5.37
C VAL A 135 12.23 3.32 -4.67
N TYR A 136 12.21 3.84 -3.44
CA TYR A 136 10.96 4.17 -2.75
C TYR A 136 10.18 5.32 -3.41
N LEU A 137 10.89 6.30 -3.98
CA LEU A 137 10.30 7.45 -4.66
C LEU A 137 9.60 7.06 -5.96
N PHE A 138 10.28 6.31 -6.83
CA PHE A 138 9.73 5.95 -8.15
C PHE A 138 8.98 4.62 -8.17
N LEU A 139 9.36 3.68 -7.31
CA LEU A 139 8.90 2.28 -7.33
C LEU A 139 8.41 1.83 -5.94
N PHE A 140 7.64 2.69 -5.26
CA PHE A 140 7.20 2.50 -3.88
C PHE A 140 6.67 1.09 -3.57
N LEU A 141 5.66 0.62 -4.32
CA LEU A 141 5.04 -0.70 -4.10
C LEU A 141 6.03 -1.86 -4.25
N TYR A 142 6.97 -1.72 -5.19
CA TYR A 142 8.03 -2.71 -5.39
C TYR A 142 9.02 -2.70 -4.22
N ALA A 143 9.51 -1.52 -3.82
CA ALA A 143 10.47 -1.37 -2.74
C ALA A 143 9.92 -1.95 -1.43
N TYR A 144 8.69 -1.56 -1.08
CA TYR A 144 7.97 -2.03 0.10
C TYR A 144 7.82 -3.56 0.09
N ALA A 145 7.31 -4.13 -1.00
CA ALA A 145 7.10 -5.57 -1.11
C ALA A 145 8.42 -6.35 -1.04
N ALA A 146 9.47 -5.84 -1.67
CA ALA A 146 10.79 -6.46 -1.66
C ALA A 146 11.43 -6.42 -0.26
N ASP A 147 11.32 -5.31 0.46
CA ASP A 147 11.80 -5.20 1.85
C ASP A 147 11.08 -6.14 2.81
N LEU A 148 9.75 -6.28 2.69
CA LEU A 148 9.02 -7.28 3.47
C LEU A 148 9.39 -8.72 3.11
N ASN A 149 9.73 -8.99 1.86
CA ASN A 149 10.16 -10.33 1.45
C ASN A 149 11.51 -10.70 2.06
N ASP A 150 12.45 -9.76 2.18
CA ASP A 150 13.71 -10.02 2.87
C ASP A 150 13.44 -10.42 4.33
N ILE A 151 12.55 -9.68 5.00
CA ILE A 151 12.12 -9.96 6.37
C ILE A 151 11.45 -11.33 6.45
N ALA A 152 10.59 -11.67 5.49
CA ALA A 152 9.93 -12.96 5.39
C ALA A 152 10.87 -14.12 5.00
N LYS A 153 12.09 -13.86 4.54
CA LYS A 153 13.11 -14.88 4.26
C LYS A 153 14.11 -15.05 5.39
N ALA A 154 14.17 -14.08 6.31
CA ALA A 154 15.02 -14.15 7.49
C ALA A 154 14.75 -15.42 8.31
N PRO A 155 15.77 -16.01 8.96
CA PRO A 155 15.59 -17.16 9.83
C PRO A 155 14.51 -16.91 10.90
#